data_AF-A0A957R5K3-F1
#
_entry.id   AF-A0A957R5K3-F1
#
_cell.length_a   1.000
_cell.length_b   1.000
_cell.length_c   1.000
_cell.angle_alpha   90.00
_cell.angle_beta   90.00
_cell.angle_gamma   90.00
#
_symmetry.space_group_name_H-M   'P 1'
#
loop_
_entity.id
_entity.type
_entity.pdbx_description
1 polymer ?
#
loop_
_entity_poly.entity_id
_entity_poly.type
_entity_poly.pdbx_seq_one_letter_code
_entity_poly.pdbx_strand_id
1 'polypeptide(L)'
;MSLLLVGFFAGRFYLQSDTPVNVEIPCSWRSGIRQTVDRSLPDTHYLYSEQYGWFDTTHFATGKPNKVLADVRRAVQRGGGVITIRQLVGSNITGYVAHYDISPSVTNEEIYPVALGIYLDWSMRFEAWQAKLPHSLFGPLTSYALEDLPSQYIGFYASSHNIPIEQVFACYLGPVQGSEEGPPHFDIQAEGDAGGLPEVVRLQNKRFTPLVETEVGWRPTKWPKDIQLTPVNSSPQTWRFVSEKTWYLDYRAYWPTSP
;
A
#
# COMPACT_ATOMS: atom_id res chain seq x y z
N MET A 1 2.87 -67.20 25.57
CA MET A 1 2.75 -65.72 25.63
C MET A 1 3.64 -65.17 24.52
N SER A 2 3.04 -64.83 23.39
CA SER A 2 3.74 -64.36 22.19
C SER A 2 3.46 -62.87 22.02
N LEU A 3 4.50 -62.04 22.05
CA LEU A 3 4.42 -60.62 21.76
C LEU A 3 4.25 -60.40 20.25
N LEU A 4 3.17 -59.72 19.87
CA LEU A 4 2.99 -59.16 18.54
C LEU A 4 3.62 -57.76 18.50
N LEU A 5 4.66 -57.59 17.69
CA LEU A 5 5.16 -56.28 17.26
C LEU A 5 4.32 -55.83 16.04
N VAL A 6 3.64 -54.69 16.16
CA VAL A 6 3.00 -54.00 15.03
C VAL A 6 3.83 -52.77 14.71
N GLY A 7 4.54 -52.81 13.58
CA GLY A 7 5.29 -51.67 13.05
C GLY A 7 4.35 -50.67 12.36
N PHE A 8 4.42 -49.41 12.79
CA PHE A 8 3.79 -48.29 12.10
C PHE A 8 4.67 -47.81 10.95
N PHE A 9 4.22 -47.97 9.71
CA PHE A 9 4.77 -47.28 8.55
C PHE A 9 4.15 -45.88 8.46
N ALA A 10 4.96 -44.84 8.71
CA ALA A 10 4.59 -43.46 8.42
C ALA A 10 4.83 -43.18 6.94
N GLY A 11 3.78 -43.30 6.11
CA GLY A 11 3.80 -42.82 4.73
C GLY A 11 3.70 -41.30 4.69
N ARG A 12 4.79 -40.62 4.31
CA ARG A 12 4.76 -39.21 3.88
C ARG A 12 4.07 -39.14 2.52
N PHE A 13 2.84 -38.62 2.48
CA PHE A 13 2.24 -38.16 1.23
C PHE A 13 2.77 -36.77 0.91
N TYR A 14 3.68 -36.68 -0.05
CA TYR A 14 3.94 -35.43 -0.77
C TYR A 14 2.89 -35.31 -1.87
N LEU A 15 1.85 -34.50 -1.63
CA LEU A 15 1.02 -33.98 -2.72
C LEU A 15 1.77 -32.80 -3.31
N GLN A 16 2.63 -33.09 -4.28
CA GLN A 16 3.20 -32.11 -5.17
C GLN A 16 2.27 -31.99 -6.38
N SER A 17 1.55 -30.88 -6.47
CA SER A 17 0.91 -30.45 -7.71
C SER A 17 1.25 -28.99 -7.95
N ASP A 18 2.39 -28.76 -8.58
CA ASP A 18 2.90 -27.45 -9.01
C ASP A 18 2.22 -26.96 -10.31
N THR A 19 0.93 -27.26 -10.50
CA THR A 19 0.14 -26.63 -11.56
C THR A 19 -0.59 -25.44 -10.95
N PRO A 20 -0.26 -24.19 -11.32
CA PRO A 20 -1.04 -23.03 -10.90
C PRO A 20 -2.49 -23.26 -11.31
N VAL A 21 -3.39 -23.19 -10.33
CA VAL A 21 -4.82 -23.18 -10.62
C VAL A 21 -5.11 -21.83 -11.25
N ASN A 22 -5.33 -21.80 -12.57
CA ASN A 22 -5.76 -20.61 -13.29
C ASN A 22 -7.18 -20.25 -12.83
N VAL A 23 -7.27 -19.42 -11.79
CA VAL A 23 -8.54 -18.85 -11.34
C VAL A 23 -8.93 -17.78 -12.35
N GLU A 24 -10.01 -18.01 -13.09
CA GLU A 24 -10.60 -16.97 -13.93
C GLU A 24 -11.08 -15.81 -13.05
N ILE A 25 -10.47 -14.64 -13.20
CA ILE A 25 -10.93 -13.42 -12.55
C ILE A 25 -11.74 -12.60 -13.57
N PRO A 26 -13.08 -12.67 -13.58
CA PRO A 26 -13.87 -11.91 -14.52
C PRO A 26 -13.75 -10.40 -14.25
N CYS A 27 -13.28 -9.64 -15.23
CA CYS A 27 -13.38 -8.18 -15.26
C CYS A 27 -14.83 -7.77 -15.53
N SER A 28 -15.72 -7.95 -14.56
CA SER A 28 -17.18 -7.93 -14.73
C SER A 28 -17.78 -6.56 -15.10
N TRP A 29 -16.98 -5.51 -15.30
CA TRP A 29 -17.48 -4.15 -15.54
C TRP A 29 -17.25 -3.63 -16.96
N ARG A 30 -16.43 -4.30 -17.79
CA ARG A 30 -16.28 -3.98 -19.22
C ARG A 30 -16.84 -5.12 -20.07
N SER A 31 -18.12 -5.00 -20.40
CA SER A 31 -18.74 -5.57 -21.62
C SER A 31 -18.25 -6.97 -22.05
N GLY A 32 -18.77 -8.03 -21.43
CA GLY A 32 -18.93 -9.36 -22.05
C GLY A 32 -17.67 -10.13 -22.50
N ILE A 33 -16.46 -9.58 -22.39
CA ILE A 33 -15.22 -10.29 -22.72
C ILE A 33 -14.70 -10.92 -21.43
N ARG A 34 -14.95 -12.23 -21.27
CA ARG A 34 -14.16 -13.06 -20.36
C ARG A 34 -12.75 -13.15 -20.93
N GLN A 35 -11.87 -12.22 -20.59
CA GLN A 35 -10.45 -12.46 -20.82
C GLN A 35 -9.96 -13.41 -19.74
N THR A 36 -9.61 -14.63 -20.14
CA THR A 36 -8.78 -15.53 -19.35
C THR A 36 -7.38 -14.93 -19.31
N VAL A 37 -7.11 -14.16 -18.26
CA VAL A 37 -5.81 -13.57 -18.04
C VAL A 37 -5.12 -14.41 -16.97
N ASP A 38 -4.30 -15.37 -17.40
CA ASP A 38 -3.31 -16.01 -16.54
C ASP A 38 -2.22 -14.99 -16.22
N ARG A 39 -2.45 -14.18 -15.19
CA ARG A 39 -1.49 -13.18 -14.72
C ARG A 39 -1.53 -13.11 -13.20
N SER A 40 -0.87 -14.07 -12.57
CA SER A 40 -0.21 -13.75 -11.31
C SER A 40 0.67 -12.52 -11.55
N LEU A 41 0.64 -11.55 -10.63
CA LEU A 41 1.64 -10.50 -10.68
C LEU A 41 3.04 -11.11 -10.55
N PRO A 42 4.07 -10.49 -11.17
CA PRO A 42 5.45 -10.86 -10.88
C PRO A 42 5.68 -10.87 -9.36
N ASP A 43 6.26 -11.95 -8.85
CA ASP A 43 6.64 -12.08 -7.43
C ASP A 43 7.97 -11.34 -7.21
N THR A 44 7.91 -10.01 -7.27
CA THR A 44 9.05 -9.10 -7.14
C THR A 44 8.72 -7.92 -6.26
N HIS A 45 9.73 -7.28 -5.66
CA HIS A 45 9.52 -6.12 -4.80
C HIS A 45 8.82 -4.96 -5.53
N TYR A 46 9.22 -4.65 -6.75
CA TYR A 46 8.67 -3.56 -7.54
C TYR A 46 7.92 -4.04 -8.78
N LEU A 47 6.93 -3.27 -9.20
CA LEU A 47 6.22 -3.43 -10.47
C LEU A 47 6.34 -2.13 -11.28
N TYR A 48 6.55 -2.26 -12.59
CA TYR A 48 6.59 -1.15 -13.52
C TYR A 48 5.49 -1.28 -14.60
N SER A 49 4.71 -0.22 -14.76
CA SER A 49 3.76 -0.03 -15.85
C SER A 49 4.26 1.12 -16.73
N GLU A 50 4.35 0.91 -18.04
CA GLU A 50 4.69 2.01 -18.96
C GLU A 50 3.69 3.18 -18.86
N GLN A 51 2.41 2.88 -18.59
CA GLN A 51 1.36 3.88 -18.50
C GLN A 51 1.26 4.53 -17.12
N TYR A 52 1.61 3.80 -16.06
CA TYR A 52 1.38 4.19 -14.67
C TYR A 52 2.62 4.17 -13.79
N GLY A 53 3.82 4.08 -14.35
CA GLY A 53 5.07 4.16 -13.62
C GLY A 53 5.26 3.01 -12.63
N TRP A 54 5.93 3.33 -11.52
CA TRP A 54 6.40 2.36 -10.54
C TRP A 54 5.42 2.13 -9.38
N PHE A 55 5.44 0.91 -8.86
CA PHE A 55 4.72 0.45 -7.69
C PHE A 55 5.64 -0.38 -6.80
N ASP A 56 5.52 -0.23 -5.48
CA ASP A 56 6.13 -1.07 -4.46
C ASP A 56 5.07 -2.01 -3.90
N THR A 57 5.29 -3.32 -4.07
CA THR A 57 4.34 -4.35 -3.67
C THR A 57 4.14 -4.43 -2.15
N THR A 58 5.15 -4.03 -1.37
CA THR A 58 5.07 -4.01 0.09
C THR A 58 4.15 -2.90 0.60
N HIS A 59 3.93 -1.87 -0.21
CA HIS A 59 3.07 -0.73 0.12
C HIS A 59 1.58 -0.98 -0.15
N PHE A 60 1.19 -2.07 -0.83
CA PHE A 60 -0.22 -2.39 -1.09
C PHE A 60 -1.06 -2.67 0.17
N ALA A 61 -0.42 -3.08 1.27
CA ALA A 61 -1.10 -3.36 2.54
C ALA A 61 -0.79 -2.34 3.65
N THR A 62 0.03 -1.32 3.37
CA THR A 62 0.45 -0.31 4.35
C THR A 62 -0.76 0.40 4.94
N GLY A 63 -0.79 0.55 6.27
CA GLY A 63 -1.92 1.12 7.00
C GLY A 63 -3.16 0.22 7.12
N LYS A 64 -3.13 -0.99 6.56
CA LYS A 64 -4.22 -1.99 6.61
C LYS A 64 -5.55 -1.41 6.10
N PRO A 65 -5.67 -1.04 4.83
CA PRO A 65 -6.87 -0.39 4.26
C PRO A 65 -8.20 -1.13 4.57
N ASN A 66 -8.22 -2.46 4.50
CA ASN A 66 -9.38 -3.27 4.92
C ASN A 66 -9.84 -3.00 6.36
N LYS A 67 -8.88 -2.86 7.29
CA LYS A 67 -9.17 -2.53 8.68
C LYS A 67 -9.72 -1.11 8.79
N VAL A 68 -9.14 -0.13 8.09
CA VAL A 68 -9.63 1.26 8.10
C VAL A 68 -11.09 1.32 7.67
N LEU A 69 -11.44 0.67 6.56
CA LEU A 69 -12.83 0.61 6.09
C LEU A 69 -13.76 -0.04 7.13
N ALA A 70 -13.35 -1.16 7.73
CA ALA A 70 -14.13 -1.84 8.74
C ALA A 70 -14.29 -1.01 10.02
N ASP A 71 -13.26 -0.29 10.45
CA ASP A 71 -13.27 0.59 11.61
C ASP A 71 -14.22 1.78 11.39
N VAL A 72 -14.15 2.46 10.24
CA VAL A 72 -15.07 3.54 9.88
C VAL A 72 -16.51 3.05 9.87
N ARG A 73 -16.79 1.90 9.23
CA ARG A 73 -18.12 1.30 9.22
C ARG A 73 -18.66 1.07 10.64
N ARG A 74 -17.82 0.53 11.54
CA ARG A 74 -18.22 0.31 12.95
C ARG A 74 -18.43 1.62 13.71
N ALA A 75 -17.64 2.66 13.43
CA ALA A 75 -17.85 3.98 14.05
C ALA A 75 -19.19 4.58 13.59
N VAL A 76 -19.48 4.58 12.29
CA VAL A 76 -20.76 5.07 11.73
C VAL A 76 -21.96 4.33 12.35
N GLN A 77 -21.90 2.99 12.44
CA GLN A 77 -22.94 2.18 13.07
C GLN A 77 -23.18 2.49 14.56
N ARG A 78 -22.21 3.12 15.23
CA ARG A 78 -22.28 3.51 16.65
C ARG A 78 -22.64 4.99 16.85
N GLY A 79 -22.88 5.74 15.78
CA GLY A 79 -23.09 7.20 15.86
C GLY A 79 -21.78 7.97 16.02
N GLY A 80 -20.69 7.52 15.38
CA GLY A 80 -19.39 8.19 15.37
C GLY A 80 -18.37 7.57 16.33
N GLY A 81 -17.28 8.31 16.56
CA GLY A 81 -16.22 7.98 17.51
C GLY A 81 -14.84 7.82 16.89
N VAL A 82 -13.86 7.46 17.71
CA VAL A 82 -12.44 7.45 17.33
C VAL A 82 -12.02 6.10 16.76
N ILE A 83 -11.37 6.12 15.60
CA ILE A 83 -10.66 4.98 15.02
C ILE A 83 -9.15 5.17 15.15
N THR A 84 -8.39 4.08 15.07
CA THR A 84 -6.93 4.08 15.21
C THR A 84 -6.27 3.27 14.10
N ILE A 85 -5.35 3.92 13.40
CA ILE A 85 -4.51 3.30 12.37
C ILE A 85 -3.10 3.16 12.92
N ARG A 86 -2.53 1.96 12.83
CA ARG A 86 -1.20 1.61 13.35
C ARG A 86 -0.38 0.93 12.27
N GLN A 87 0.81 1.44 12.01
CA GLN A 87 1.81 0.84 11.15
C GLN A 87 3.09 0.58 11.95
N LEU A 88 3.63 -0.63 11.81
CA LEU A 88 4.90 -1.04 12.39
C LEU A 88 5.95 -1.08 11.28
N VAL A 89 7.18 -0.68 11.58
CA VAL A 89 8.30 -0.63 10.63
C VAL A 89 9.53 -1.28 11.26
N GLY A 90 10.36 -1.92 10.42
CA GLY A 90 11.62 -2.54 10.83
C GLY A 90 11.45 -3.61 11.90
N SER A 91 10.76 -4.72 11.60
CA SER A 91 10.52 -5.82 12.55
C SER A 91 9.87 -5.37 13.88
N ASN A 92 8.96 -4.39 13.81
CA ASN A 92 8.25 -3.80 14.95
C ASN A 92 9.11 -2.94 15.90
N ILE A 93 10.32 -2.54 15.48
CA ILE A 93 11.22 -1.71 16.28
C ILE A 93 10.71 -0.26 16.34
N THR A 94 10.11 0.23 15.27
CA THR A 94 9.51 1.57 15.20
C THR A 94 8.04 1.47 14.80
N GLY A 95 7.29 2.54 15.03
CA GLY A 95 5.92 2.60 14.55
C GLY A 95 5.27 3.95 14.61
N TYR A 96 4.19 4.03 13.85
CA TYR A 96 3.37 5.21 13.66
C TYR A 96 1.91 4.85 13.98
N VAL A 97 1.29 5.65 14.85
CA VAL A 97 -0.12 5.54 15.22
C VAL A 97 -0.79 6.88 14.98
N ALA A 98 -1.95 6.86 14.34
CA ALA A 98 -2.81 8.03 14.19
C ALA A 98 -4.23 7.73 14.63
N HIS A 99 -4.88 8.74 15.18
CA HIS A 99 -6.24 8.69 15.68
C HIS A 99 -7.12 9.66 14.89
N TYR A 100 -8.29 9.18 14.48
CA TYR A 100 -9.26 9.94 13.69
C TYR A 100 -10.63 9.86 14.36
N ASP A 101 -11.28 10.99 14.53
CA ASP A 101 -12.66 11.07 15.03
C ASP A 101 -13.63 11.06 13.85
N ILE A 102 -14.65 10.22 13.92
CA ILE A 102 -15.71 10.09 12.92
C ILE A 102 -16.96 10.78 13.48
N SER A 103 -17.51 11.70 12.71
CA SER A 103 -18.70 12.46 13.10
C SER A 103 -19.94 11.56 13.15
N PRO A 104 -20.87 11.78 14.11
CA PRO A 104 -22.18 11.13 14.12
C PRO A 104 -23.03 11.43 12.87
N SER A 105 -22.68 12.48 12.11
CA SER A 105 -23.41 12.89 10.91
C SER A 105 -23.07 12.08 9.66
N VAL A 106 -22.02 11.26 9.69
CA VAL A 106 -21.61 10.43 8.55
C VAL A 106 -22.66 9.35 8.30
N THR A 107 -23.16 9.25 7.07
CA THR A 107 -24.13 8.24 6.67
C THR A 107 -23.47 6.95 6.18
N ASN A 108 -24.27 5.90 5.96
CA ASN A 108 -23.75 4.63 5.43
C ASN A 108 -23.15 4.77 4.01
N GLU A 109 -23.71 5.68 3.20
CA GLU A 109 -23.26 5.98 1.84
C GLU A 109 -21.89 6.68 1.83
N GLU A 110 -21.55 7.38 2.92
CA GLU A 110 -20.30 8.12 3.08
C GLU A 110 -19.16 7.29 3.66
N ILE A 111 -19.41 6.05 4.12
CA ILE A 111 -18.39 5.18 4.74
C ILE A 111 -17.15 5.04 3.85
N TYR A 112 -17.35 4.75 2.57
CA TYR A 112 -16.26 4.55 1.62
C TYR A 112 -15.44 5.82 1.37
N PRO A 113 -16.04 6.95 0.95
CA PRO A 113 -15.26 8.16 0.69
C PRO A 113 -14.67 8.78 1.98
N VAL A 114 -15.28 8.58 3.16
CA VAL A 114 -14.68 8.96 4.46
C VAL A 114 -13.47 8.09 4.77
N ALA A 115 -13.58 6.77 4.63
CA ALA A 115 -12.45 5.85 4.84
C ALA A 115 -11.28 6.17 3.90
N LEU A 116 -11.58 6.52 2.65
CA LEU A 116 -10.56 6.97 1.70
C LEU A 116 -9.92 8.27 2.18
N GLY A 117 -10.71 9.31 2.51
CA GLY A 117 -10.16 10.59 2.97
C GLY A 117 -9.21 10.43 4.17
N ILE A 118 -9.59 9.62 5.14
CA ILE A 118 -8.76 9.29 6.31
C ILE A 118 -7.50 8.55 5.88
N TYR A 119 -7.62 7.54 5.01
CA TYR A 119 -6.49 6.72 4.59
C TYR A 119 -5.46 7.56 3.79
N LEU A 120 -5.92 8.46 2.93
CA LEU A 120 -5.04 9.37 2.19
C LEU A 120 -4.32 10.36 3.13
N ASP A 121 -5.02 10.97 4.09
CA ASP A 121 -4.37 11.82 5.10
C ASP A 121 -3.36 11.04 5.95
N TRP A 122 -3.74 9.84 6.39
CA TRP A 122 -2.87 8.95 7.15
C TRP A 122 -1.59 8.60 6.39
N SER A 123 -1.73 8.19 5.12
CA SER A 123 -0.61 7.81 4.26
C SER A 123 0.36 8.97 4.07
N MET A 124 -0.15 10.18 3.80
CA MET A 124 0.67 11.39 3.70
C MET A 124 1.45 11.68 4.99
N ARG A 125 0.81 11.53 6.16
CA ARG A 125 1.48 11.75 7.46
C ARG A 125 2.50 10.67 7.78
N PHE A 126 2.21 9.43 7.42
CA PHE A 126 3.14 8.31 7.58
C PHE A 126 4.41 8.54 6.75
N GLU A 127 4.27 8.91 5.47
CA GLU A 127 5.40 9.27 4.61
C GLU A 127 6.18 10.48 5.16
N ALA A 128 5.49 11.50 5.66
CA ALA A 128 6.12 12.66 6.29
C ALA A 128 6.87 12.30 7.58
N TRP A 129 6.39 11.30 8.32
CA TRP A 129 7.07 10.79 9.50
C TRP A 129 8.34 10.02 9.11
N GLN A 130 8.30 9.20 8.06
CA GLN A 130 9.48 8.51 7.54
C GLN A 130 10.56 9.47 7.05
N ALA A 131 10.18 10.69 6.62
CA ALA A 131 11.13 11.75 6.28
C ALA A 131 11.93 12.30 7.49
N LYS A 132 11.43 12.10 8.72
CA LYS A 132 12.01 12.70 9.93
C LYS A 132 13.08 11.80 10.55
N LEU A 133 13.99 12.43 11.28
CA LEU A 133 14.98 11.71 12.08
C LEU A 133 14.30 10.89 13.21
N PRO A 134 14.89 9.74 13.59
CA PRO A 134 16.05 9.09 12.98
C PRO A 134 15.73 8.24 11.73
N HIS A 135 14.46 8.11 11.33
CA HIS A 135 14.06 7.20 10.24
C HIS A 135 14.76 7.52 8.92
N SER A 136 14.89 8.81 8.59
CA SER A 136 15.60 9.26 7.40
C SER A 136 17.11 8.97 7.38
N LEU A 137 17.73 8.55 8.51
CA LEU A 137 19.12 8.07 8.51
C LEU A 137 19.24 6.63 8.02
N PHE A 138 18.23 5.80 8.27
CA PHE A 138 18.25 4.37 7.94
C PHE A 138 17.54 4.05 6.62
N GLY A 139 16.65 4.94 6.16
CA GLY A 139 15.96 4.83 4.88
C GLY A 139 15.74 6.20 4.23
N PRO A 140 16.81 6.95 3.88
CA PRO A 140 16.68 8.31 3.35
C PRO A 140 15.87 8.38 2.05
N LEU A 141 15.75 7.26 1.33
CA LEU A 141 15.07 7.18 0.02
C LEU A 141 13.61 6.76 0.13
N THR A 142 13.15 6.24 1.26
CA THR A 142 11.83 5.58 1.40
C THR A 142 10.68 6.52 1.75
N SER A 143 10.90 7.83 1.76
CA SER A 143 9.84 8.79 2.12
C SER A 143 9.37 9.53 0.89
N TYR A 144 8.09 9.39 0.55
CA TYR A 144 7.53 9.93 -0.69
C TYR A 144 8.32 9.47 -1.92
N ALA A 145 8.75 8.21 -1.97
CA ALA A 145 9.29 7.65 -3.20
C ALA A 145 8.22 7.70 -4.31
N LEU A 146 8.63 7.51 -5.56
CA LEU A 146 7.76 7.71 -6.73
C LEU A 146 6.52 6.80 -6.69
N GLU A 147 6.72 5.63 -6.13
CA GLU A 147 5.88 4.45 -6.11
C GLU A 147 5.03 4.32 -4.83
N ASP A 148 5.45 4.91 -3.71
CA ASP A 148 4.85 4.66 -2.38
C ASP A 148 3.35 5.00 -2.32
N LEU A 149 3.00 6.25 -2.61
CA LEU A 149 1.63 6.74 -2.50
C LEU A 149 0.70 6.14 -3.59
N PRO A 150 1.12 6.01 -4.87
CA PRO A 150 0.34 5.26 -5.86
C PRO A 150 0.08 3.80 -5.43
N SER A 151 1.07 3.13 -4.83
CA SER A 151 0.91 1.75 -4.34
C SER A 151 -0.11 1.67 -3.20
N GLN A 152 -0.04 2.58 -2.24
CA GLN A 152 -1.03 2.69 -1.17
C GLN A 152 -2.44 2.94 -1.72
N TYR A 153 -2.58 3.79 -2.75
CA TYR A 153 -3.86 4.04 -3.42
C TYR A 153 -4.46 2.76 -4.03
N ILE A 154 -3.66 1.99 -4.76
CA ILE A 154 -4.09 0.71 -5.36
C ILE A 154 -4.45 -0.31 -4.27
N GLY A 155 -3.65 -0.36 -3.20
CA GLY A 155 -3.94 -1.16 -2.01
C GLY A 155 -5.31 -0.88 -1.41
N PHE A 156 -5.64 0.41 -1.26
CA PHE A 156 -6.96 0.84 -0.79
C PHE A 156 -8.07 0.50 -1.79
N TYR A 157 -7.85 0.72 -3.09
CA TYR A 157 -8.84 0.41 -4.12
C TYR A 157 -9.21 -1.08 -4.11
N ALA A 158 -8.22 -1.97 -4.14
CA ALA A 158 -8.43 -3.42 -4.09
C ALA A 158 -9.18 -3.85 -2.83
N SER A 159 -8.74 -3.34 -1.68
CA SER A 159 -9.36 -3.59 -0.37
C SER A 159 -10.82 -3.14 -0.31
N SER A 160 -11.12 -1.94 -0.79
CA SER A 160 -12.49 -1.38 -0.75
C SER A 160 -13.47 -2.11 -1.68
N HIS A 161 -12.98 -2.68 -2.78
CA HIS A 161 -13.78 -3.47 -3.72
C HIS A 161 -13.75 -4.97 -3.42
N ASN A 162 -13.00 -5.40 -2.40
CA ASN A 162 -12.80 -6.80 -2.05
C ASN A 162 -12.34 -7.64 -3.27
N ILE A 163 -11.37 -7.11 -4.02
CA ILE A 163 -10.75 -7.77 -5.16
C ILE A 163 -9.26 -7.98 -4.92
N PRO A 164 -8.64 -9.01 -5.51
CA PRO A 164 -7.18 -9.17 -5.49
C PRO A 164 -6.48 -8.00 -6.19
N ILE A 165 -5.22 -7.70 -5.81
CA ILE A 165 -4.43 -6.63 -6.44
C ILE A 165 -4.17 -6.96 -7.91
N GLU A 166 -3.96 -8.25 -8.21
CA GLU A 166 -3.79 -8.81 -9.55
C GLU A 166 -4.97 -8.43 -10.46
N GLN A 167 -6.19 -8.45 -9.91
CA GLN A 167 -7.38 -8.03 -10.63
C GLN A 167 -7.36 -6.54 -10.98
N VAL A 168 -6.80 -5.69 -10.11
CA VAL A 168 -6.68 -4.26 -10.39
C VAL A 168 -5.78 -4.02 -11.60
N PHE A 169 -4.63 -4.69 -11.64
CA PHE A 169 -3.71 -4.60 -12.76
C PHE A 169 -4.32 -5.20 -14.04
N ALA A 170 -4.81 -6.43 -13.97
CA ALA A 170 -5.36 -7.13 -15.13
C ALA A 170 -6.55 -6.38 -15.77
N CYS A 171 -7.44 -5.80 -14.96
CA CYS A 171 -8.67 -5.18 -15.47
C CYS A 171 -8.56 -3.68 -15.75
N TYR A 172 -7.65 -2.95 -15.10
CA TYR A 172 -7.65 -1.48 -15.15
C TYR A 172 -6.31 -0.84 -15.51
N LEU A 173 -5.19 -1.39 -15.05
CA LEU A 173 -3.87 -0.76 -15.24
C LEU A 173 -3.05 -1.37 -16.38
N GLY A 174 -3.43 -2.54 -16.86
CA GLY A 174 -2.73 -3.25 -17.91
C GLY A 174 -1.55 -4.10 -17.39
N PRO A 175 -0.73 -4.63 -18.31
CA PRO A 175 0.42 -5.45 -17.96
C PRO A 175 1.48 -4.65 -17.21
N VAL A 176 2.25 -5.36 -16.37
CA VAL A 176 3.39 -4.80 -15.62
C VAL A 176 4.60 -5.72 -15.74
N GLN A 177 5.77 -5.12 -15.57
CA GLN A 177 7.05 -5.80 -15.48
C GLN A 177 7.46 -5.86 -14.00
N GLY A 178 7.99 -6.99 -13.55
CA GLY A 178 8.52 -7.15 -12.20
C GLY A 178 10.01 -6.78 -12.13
N SER A 179 10.44 -6.20 -11.03
CA SER A 179 11.84 -5.86 -10.78
C SER A 179 12.18 -5.93 -9.29
N GLU A 180 13.37 -6.43 -8.96
CA GLU A 180 13.97 -6.26 -7.63
C GLU A 180 14.70 -4.92 -7.50
N GLU A 181 15.06 -4.32 -8.63
CA GLU A 181 15.64 -2.98 -8.68
C GLU A 181 14.50 -1.95 -8.68
N GLY A 182 14.50 -1.07 -7.68
CA GLY A 182 13.50 -0.01 -7.55
C GLY A 182 13.69 1.13 -8.55
N PRO A 183 12.76 2.10 -8.57
CA PRO A 183 12.87 3.25 -9.46
C PRO A 183 14.11 4.10 -9.18
N PRO A 184 14.49 4.98 -10.12
CA PRO A 184 15.44 6.04 -9.81
C PRO A 184 14.86 6.94 -8.70
N HIS A 185 15.62 7.10 -7.63
CA HIS A 185 15.28 8.02 -6.53
C HIS A 185 15.92 9.41 -6.67
N PHE A 186 16.71 9.61 -7.71
CA PHE A 186 17.41 10.86 -8.00
C PHE A 186 17.27 11.23 -9.48
N ASP A 187 17.18 12.52 -9.73
CA ASP A 187 17.23 13.15 -11.05
C ASP A 187 18.52 13.97 -11.14
N ILE A 188 19.29 13.75 -12.20
CA ILE A 188 20.54 14.45 -12.45
C ILE A 188 20.26 15.48 -13.53
N GLN A 189 20.06 16.73 -13.12
CA GLN A 189 19.74 17.80 -14.06
C GLN A 189 21.03 18.33 -14.69
N ALA A 190 21.05 18.38 -16.02
CA ALA A 190 22.20 18.86 -16.77
C ALA A 190 22.53 20.31 -16.39
N GLU A 191 23.82 20.59 -16.23
CA GLU A 191 24.34 21.90 -15.79
C GLU A 191 23.80 23.05 -16.65
N GLY A 192 23.32 24.11 -15.98
CA GLY A 192 23.23 25.43 -16.59
C GLY A 192 24.63 26.05 -16.64
N ASP A 193 25.12 26.32 -17.85
CA ASP A 193 26.33 27.08 -18.25
C ASP A 193 27.64 26.89 -17.45
N ALA A 194 28.64 26.31 -18.13
CA ALA A 194 30.09 26.43 -17.94
C ALA A 194 30.71 26.09 -16.57
N GLY A 195 30.78 24.78 -16.25
CA GLY A 195 31.79 24.22 -15.33
C GLY A 195 31.27 23.83 -13.93
N GLY A 196 30.02 23.37 -13.84
CA GLY A 196 29.19 23.49 -12.67
C GLY A 196 29.05 22.34 -11.67
N LEU A 197 29.41 21.08 -11.88
CA LEU A 197 28.79 19.91 -11.21
C LEU A 197 27.25 19.85 -11.40
N PRO A 198 26.71 18.69 -11.81
CA PRO A 198 25.27 18.55 -12.04
C PRO A 198 24.49 18.69 -10.74
N GLU A 199 23.31 19.30 -10.81
CA GLU A 199 22.38 19.33 -9.68
C GLU A 199 21.73 17.94 -9.54
N VAL A 200 21.89 17.33 -8.36
CA VAL A 200 21.24 16.06 -8.03
C VAL A 200 20.03 16.34 -7.16
N VAL A 201 18.85 16.13 -7.70
CA VAL A 201 17.58 16.35 -7.02
C VAL A 201 16.97 15.01 -6.62
N ARG A 202 16.48 14.90 -5.39
CA ARG A 202 15.73 13.71 -4.98
C ARG A 202 14.36 13.70 -5.64
N LEU A 203 14.03 12.61 -6.33
CA LEU A 203 12.71 12.39 -6.89
C LEU A 203 11.71 12.05 -5.78
N GLN A 204 10.64 12.83 -5.69
CA GLN A 204 9.58 12.62 -4.68
C GLN A 204 8.19 12.70 -5.32
N ASN A 205 7.30 11.80 -4.90
CA ASN A 205 5.88 11.86 -5.24
C ASN A 205 5.03 12.12 -4.00
N LYS A 206 4.59 13.38 -3.84
CA LYS A 206 3.66 13.78 -2.76
C LYS A 206 2.20 13.70 -3.19
N ARG A 207 1.89 12.85 -4.17
CA ARG A 207 0.55 12.65 -4.73
C ARG A 207 0.25 11.16 -4.83
N PHE A 208 -1.03 10.81 -4.72
CA PHE A 208 -1.53 9.45 -4.95
C PHE A 208 -1.71 9.11 -6.44
N THR A 209 -1.43 10.06 -7.33
CA THR A 209 -1.38 9.83 -8.77
C THR A 209 0.02 9.34 -9.16
N PRO A 210 0.16 8.41 -10.10
CA PRO A 210 1.46 7.96 -10.54
C PRO A 210 2.28 9.05 -11.19
N LEU A 211 3.60 8.89 -11.13
CA LEU A 211 4.56 9.65 -11.92
C LEU A 211 5.18 8.74 -12.97
N VAL A 212 5.21 9.22 -14.21
CA VAL A 212 5.79 8.52 -15.37
C VAL A 212 6.89 9.37 -15.95
N GLU A 213 8.01 8.75 -16.29
CA GLU A 213 9.10 9.40 -17.00
C GLU A 213 8.69 9.70 -18.45
N THR A 214 8.93 10.92 -18.89
CA THR A 214 8.69 11.38 -20.27
C THR A 214 9.95 12.02 -20.82
N GLU A 215 9.98 12.32 -22.12
CA GLU A 215 11.10 13.02 -22.77
C GLU A 215 11.49 14.36 -22.09
N VAL A 216 10.55 14.97 -21.36
CA VAL A 216 10.74 16.25 -20.66
C VAL A 216 10.70 16.09 -19.13
N GLY A 217 10.99 14.89 -18.64
CA GLY A 217 11.06 14.55 -17.21
C GLY A 217 9.80 13.88 -16.65
N TRP A 218 9.70 13.80 -15.33
CA TRP A 218 8.64 13.08 -14.62
C TRP A 218 7.32 13.85 -14.61
N ARG A 219 6.23 13.21 -15.04
CA ARG A 219 4.89 13.83 -15.14
C ARG A 219 3.81 13.00 -14.43
N PRO A 220 2.83 13.67 -13.80
CA PRO A 220 1.70 12.97 -13.18
C PRO A 220 0.74 12.42 -14.24
N THR A 221 0.37 11.15 -14.09
CA THR A 221 -0.63 10.49 -14.92
C THR A 221 -1.93 10.32 -14.14
N LYS A 222 -3.07 10.58 -14.77
CA LYS A 222 -4.38 10.35 -14.16
C LYS A 222 -4.70 8.86 -14.14
N TRP A 223 -5.28 8.39 -13.05
CA TRP A 223 -5.87 7.05 -12.98
C TRP A 223 -6.94 6.84 -14.06
N PRO A 224 -7.17 5.60 -14.54
CA PRO A 224 -8.37 5.27 -15.29
C PRO A 224 -9.63 5.68 -14.53
N LYS A 225 -10.65 6.17 -15.24
CA LYS A 225 -11.92 6.61 -14.64
C LYS A 225 -12.54 5.54 -13.73
N ASP A 226 -12.40 4.27 -14.10
CA ASP A 226 -13.00 3.12 -13.39
C ASP A 226 -12.41 2.88 -12.00
N ILE A 227 -11.20 3.40 -11.73
CA ILE A 227 -10.55 3.29 -10.42
C ILE A 227 -10.35 4.65 -9.73
N GLN A 228 -10.87 5.73 -10.32
CA GLN A 228 -10.85 7.05 -9.70
C GLN A 228 -11.85 7.10 -8.55
N LEU A 229 -11.33 7.18 -7.33
CA LEU A 229 -12.10 7.39 -6.12
C LEU A 229 -12.08 8.86 -5.68
N THR A 230 -13.21 9.33 -5.14
CA THR A 230 -13.36 10.69 -4.59
C THR A 230 -13.41 10.63 -3.07
N PRO A 231 -12.41 11.19 -2.35
CA PRO A 231 -12.45 11.25 -0.90
C PRO A 231 -13.44 12.30 -0.40
N VAL A 232 -14.01 12.05 0.77
CA VAL A 232 -14.66 13.11 1.56
C VAL A 232 -13.59 13.83 2.37
N ASN A 233 -13.58 15.16 2.31
CA ASN A 233 -12.64 15.98 3.05
C ASN A 233 -12.92 15.97 4.56
N SER A 234 -11.86 16.24 5.34
CA SER A 234 -11.96 16.45 6.79
C SER A 234 -12.84 17.66 7.10
N SER A 235 -13.78 17.50 8.03
CA SER A 235 -14.68 18.56 8.49
C SER A 235 -15.35 18.20 9.81
N PRO A 236 -16.02 19.16 10.47
CA PRO A 236 -16.83 18.85 11.64
C PRO A 236 -17.95 17.82 11.44
N GLN A 237 -18.44 17.68 10.22
CA GLN A 237 -19.56 16.81 9.85
C GLN A 237 -19.12 15.45 9.31
N THR A 238 -17.81 15.23 9.09
CA THR A 238 -17.30 14.03 8.43
C THR A 238 -16.30 13.30 9.32
N TRP A 239 -15.03 13.63 9.21
CA TRP A 239 -13.96 13.08 10.02
C TRP A 239 -12.93 14.16 10.35
N ARG A 240 -12.18 13.96 11.43
CA ARG A 240 -11.08 14.85 11.81
C ARG A 240 -9.89 14.05 12.31
N PHE A 241 -8.71 14.50 11.95
CA PHE A 241 -7.49 14.07 12.63
C PHE A 241 -7.51 14.54 14.10
N VAL A 242 -7.17 13.64 15.02
CA VAL A 242 -7.14 13.94 16.46
C VAL A 242 -5.72 14.07 16.96
N SER A 243 -4.90 13.03 16.73
CA SER A 243 -3.52 13.00 17.20
C SER A 243 -2.71 11.91 16.49
N GLU A 244 -1.40 12.04 16.56
CA GLU A 244 -0.45 10.99 16.16
C GLU A 244 0.53 10.70 17.30
N LYS A 245 1.03 9.47 17.33
CA LYS A 245 2.07 9.00 18.25
C LYS A 245 3.07 8.20 17.46
N THR A 246 4.35 8.42 17.76
CA THR A 246 5.46 7.73 17.12
C THR A 246 6.40 7.21 18.19
N TRP A 247 7.09 6.12 17.91
CA TRP A 247 8.14 5.61 18.77
C TRP A 247 9.27 5.01 17.94
N TYR A 248 10.46 5.08 18.53
CA TYR A 248 11.68 4.51 17.99
C TYR A 248 12.28 3.60 19.06
N LEU A 249 12.63 2.36 18.68
CA LEU A 249 13.22 1.35 19.56
C LEU A 249 12.28 0.93 20.72
N ASP A 250 11.43 -0.07 20.50
CA ASP A 250 10.83 -0.80 21.63
C ASP A 250 11.88 -1.74 22.26
N TYR A 251 12.77 -1.17 23.08
CA TYR A 251 13.81 -1.91 23.78
C TYR A 251 13.27 -3.00 24.73
N ARG A 252 11.98 -2.96 25.08
CA ARG A 252 11.33 -3.96 25.96
C ARG A 252 11.07 -5.29 25.26
N ALA A 253 11.14 -5.33 23.94
CA ALA A 253 11.02 -6.57 23.18
C ALA A 253 12.32 -7.38 23.11
N TYR A 254 13.49 -6.75 23.35
CA TYR A 254 14.80 -7.38 23.14
C TYR A 254 15.56 -7.75 24.41
N TRP A 255 15.11 -7.26 25.57
CA TRP A 255 15.64 -7.68 26.86
C TRP A 255 14.49 -8.26 27.69
N PRO A 256 14.28 -9.59 27.69
CA PRO A 256 13.45 -10.19 28.72
C PRO A 256 14.09 -9.79 30.05
N THR A 257 13.39 -8.97 30.84
CA THR A 257 13.70 -8.83 32.26
C THR A 257 13.60 -10.23 32.83
N SER A 258 14.75 -10.85 33.07
CA SER A 258 14.80 -12.10 33.82
C SER A 258 14.17 -11.84 35.19
N PRO A 259 13.34 -12.75 35.69
CA PRO A 259 12.67 -12.60 36.98
C PRO A 259 13.66 -12.44 38.14
#